data_AF-R7PQM8-F1
#
_entry.id   AF-R7PQM8-F1
#
_cell.length_a   1.000
_cell.length_b   1.000
_cell.length_c   1.000
_cell.angle_alpha   90.00
_cell.angle_beta   90.00
_cell.angle_gamma   90.00
#
_symmetry.space_group_name_H-M   'P 1'
#
loop_
_entity.id
_entity.type
_entity.pdbx_description
1 polymer ?
#
loop_
_entity_poly.entity_id
_entity_poly.type
_entity_poly.pdbx_seq_one_letter_code
_entity_poly.pdbx_strand_id
1 'polypeptide(L)'
;MRAKISSILLFLLSVLLVIGEQSFAGPCPMKPNGMYMVCHWAGQAILGVGVVVIVLSIFHICSTNRAFKQGLDIGIIANSMLLIATPGHLIPLCKMSTMCCHTVMKPFTLVAGILMIVVACIDFFMQRKNLKKEG
;
A
#
# COMPACT_ATOMS: atom_id res chain seq x y z
N MET A 1 16.87 16.99 5.02
CA MET A 1 15.61 16.91 5.77
C MET A 1 14.41 16.46 4.93
N ARG A 2 14.12 17.07 3.76
CA ARG A 2 12.91 16.74 2.96
C ARG A 2 12.74 15.25 2.57
N ALA A 3 13.81 14.55 2.17
CA ALA A 3 13.74 13.12 1.82
C ALA A 3 13.36 12.19 3.00
N LYS A 4 13.64 12.58 4.25
CA LYS A 4 13.20 11.81 5.42
C LYS A 4 11.70 11.97 5.66
N ILE A 5 11.13 13.12 5.31
CA ILE A 5 9.70 13.41 5.52
C ILE A 5 8.84 12.50 4.63
N SER A 6 9.18 12.34 3.35
CA SER A 6 8.45 11.42 2.46
C SER A 6 8.53 9.97 2.95
N SER A 7 9.68 9.56 3.47
CA SER A 7 9.90 8.20 4.00
C SER A 7 9.03 7.94 5.23
N ILE A 8 8.99 8.89 6.16
CA ILE A 8 8.12 8.81 7.34
C ILE A 8 6.66 8.84 6.92
N LEU A 9 6.30 9.65 5.94
CA LEU A 9 4.94 9.73 5.42
C LEU A 9 4.50 8.40 4.78
N LEU A 10 5.35 7.77 3.98
CA LEU A 10 5.13 6.44 3.40
C LEU A 10 4.94 5.36 4.48
N PHE A 11 5.77 5.40 5.52
CA PHE A 11 5.63 4.51 6.66
C PHE A 11 4.29 4.73 7.39
N LEU A 12 3.92 5.99 7.67
CA LEU A 12 2.64 6.30 8.33
C LEU A 12 1.43 5.90 7.47
N LEU A 13 1.48 6.14 6.15
CA LEU A 13 0.40 5.74 5.24
C LEU A 13 0.23 4.23 5.19
N SER A 14 1.34 3.48 5.13
CA SER A 14 1.29 2.02 5.07
C SER A 14 0.82 1.40 6.39
N VAL A 15 1.23 1.94 7.55
CA VAL A 15 0.69 1.55 8.85
C VAL A 15 -0.80 1.88 8.95
N LEU A 16 -1.22 3.07 8.51
CA LEU A 16 -2.63 3.46 8.50
C LEU A 16 -3.47 2.55 7.62
N LEU A 17 -2.93 2.11 6.47
CA LEU A 17 -3.59 1.14 5.60
C LEU A 17 -3.82 -0.19 6.34
N VAL A 18 -2.78 -0.77 6.94
CA VAL A 18 -2.89 -2.04 7.66
C VAL A 18 -3.89 -1.95 8.80
N ILE A 19 -3.83 -0.88 9.60
CA ILE A 19 -4.77 -0.66 10.71
C ILE A 19 -6.19 -0.42 10.18
N GLY A 20 -6.34 0.34 9.09
CA GLY A 20 -7.64 0.66 8.50
C GLY A 20 -8.36 -0.56 7.95
N GLU A 21 -7.61 -1.43 7.27
CA GLU A 21 -8.09 -2.74 6.80
C GLU A 21 -8.47 -3.66 7.95
N GLN A 22 -7.78 -3.63 9.09
CA GLN A 22 -8.16 -4.43 10.25
C GLN A 22 -9.37 -3.86 11.02
N SER A 23 -9.59 -2.55 10.96
CA SER A 23 -10.54 -1.85 11.81
C SER A 23 -11.90 -1.62 11.13
N PHE A 24 -11.92 -0.85 10.04
CA PHE A 24 -13.17 -0.36 9.42
C PHE A 24 -13.36 -0.84 7.98
N ALA A 25 -12.27 -1.06 7.25
CA ALA A 25 -12.27 -1.58 5.88
C ALA A 25 -12.11 -3.10 5.83
N GLY A 26 -12.41 -3.79 6.94
CA GLY A 26 -12.20 -5.22 7.08
C GLY A 26 -13.06 -6.09 6.15
N PRO A 27 -12.58 -7.32 5.88
CA PRO A 27 -13.31 -8.26 5.05
C PRO A 27 -14.65 -8.62 5.69
N CYS A 28 -15.60 -9.01 4.84
CA CYS A 28 -16.94 -9.40 5.26
C CYS A 28 -16.88 -10.56 6.29
N PRO A 29 -17.79 -10.60 7.29
CA PRO A 29 -17.74 -11.57 8.39
C PRO A 29 -17.91 -13.01 7.90
N MET A 30 -17.47 -13.96 8.73
CA MET A 30 -17.58 -15.39 8.44
C MET A 30 -19.05 -15.77 8.19
N LYS A 31 -19.30 -16.69 7.24
CA LYS A 31 -20.66 -17.20 7.04
C LYS A 31 -21.13 -17.96 8.30
N PRO A 32 -22.44 -18.05 8.54
CA PRO A 32 -23.01 -18.89 9.61
C PRO A 32 -22.55 -20.36 9.55
N ASN A 33 -22.16 -20.83 8.36
CA ASN A 33 -21.69 -22.18 8.11
C ASN A 33 -20.19 -22.39 8.41
N GLY A 34 -19.51 -21.41 9.02
CA GLY A 34 -18.08 -21.48 9.37
C GLY A 34 -17.10 -21.31 8.20
N MET A 35 -17.59 -21.04 6.99
CA MET A 35 -16.74 -20.85 5.81
C MET A 35 -16.38 -19.37 5.59
N TYR A 36 -15.15 -19.13 5.16
CA TYR A 36 -14.68 -17.81 4.73
C TYR A 36 -15.15 -17.47 3.31
N MET A 37 -15.49 -16.20 3.09
CA MET A 37 -15.75 -15.67 1.76
C MET A 37 -14.45 -15.34 1.02
N VAL A 38 -14.49 -15.26 -0.31
CA VAL A 38 -13.33 -14.88 -1.14
C VAL A 38 -12.74 -13.52 -0.78
N CYS A 39 -13.55 -12.59 -0.28
CA CYS A 39 -13.10 -11.28 0.19
C CYS A 39 -12.16 -11.36 1.40
N HIS A 40 -12.22 -12.44 2.20
CA HIS A 40 -11.27 -12.67 3.28
C HIS A 40 -9.85 -12.79 2.74
N TRP A 41 -9.67 -13.56 1.67
CA TRP A 41 -8.38 -13.73 1.00
C TRP A 41 -7.90 -12.44 0.33
N ALA A 42 -8.82 -11.64 -0.21
CA ALA A 42 -8.48 -10.30 -0.70
C ALA A 42 -7.92 -9.41 0.42
N GLY A 43 -8.57 -9.39 1.59
CA GLY A 43 -8.10 -8.65 2.76
C GLY A 43 -6.74 -9.16 3.24
N GLN A 44 -6.54 -10.48 3.30
CA GLN A 44 -5.24 -11.07 3.65
C GLN A 44 -4.13 -10.68 2.66
N ALA A 45 -4.42 -10.65 1.37
CA ALA A 45 -3.46 -10.21 0.35
C ALA A 45 -3.09 -8.72 0.53
N ILE A 46 -4.09 -7.86 0.76
CA ILE A 46 -3.88 -6.43 1.03
C ILE A 46 -3.04 -6.21 2.29
N LEU A 47 -3.34 -6.93 3.37
CA LEU A 47 -2.54 -6.89 4.60
C LEU A 47 -1.10 -7.33 4.34
N GLY A 48 -0.91 -8.41 3.57
CA GLY A 48 0.42 -8.88 3.16
C GLY A 48 1.21 -7.80 2.40
N VAL A 49 0.60 -7.17 1.41
CA VAL A 49 1.23 -6.06 0.66
C VAL A 49 1.53 -4.88 1.58
N GLY A 50 0.60 -4.51 2.48
CA GLY A 50 0.80 -3.45 3.46
C GLY A 50 2.02 -3.70 4.36
N VAL A 51 2.17 -4.91 4.89
CA VAL A 51 3.34 -5.31 5.70
C VAL A 51 4.64 -5.22 4.89
N VAL A 52 4.65 -5.68 3.64
CA VAL A 52 5.82 -5.56 2.76
C VAL A 52 6.21 -4.09 2.56
N VAL A 53 5.24 -3.20 2.31
CA VAL A 53 5.50 -1.76 2.15
C VAL A 53 6.01 -1.12 3.44
N ILE A 54 5.53 -1.53 4.62
CA ILE A 54 6.06 -1.09 5.91
C ILE A 54 7.54 -1.45 6.02
N VAL A 55 7.90 -2.70 5.71
CA VAL A 55 9.28 -3.18 5.75
C VAL A 55 10.16 -2.38 4.78
N LEU A 56 9.71 -2.18 3.54
CA LEU A 56 10.42 -1.35 2.55
C LEU A 56 10.60 0.09 3.04
N SER A 57 9.59 0.67 3.68
CA SER A 57 9.65 2.02 4.24
C SER A 57 10.67 2.13 5.37
N ILE A 58 10.78 1.11 6.24
CA ILE A 58 11.81 1.05 7.29
C ILE A 58 13.21 1.00 6.66
N PHE A 59 13.41 0.14 5.65
CA PHE A 59 14.68 0.10 4.92
C PHE A 59 15.00 1.44 4.24
N HIS A 60 13.98 2.12 3.71
CA HIS A 60 14.13 3.45 3.12
C HIS A 60 14.54 4.51 4.15
N ILE A 61 14.01 4.44 5.38
CA ILE A 61 14.41 5.34 6.48
C ILE A 61 15.84 5.06 6.94
N CYS A 62 16.21 3.79 7.10
CA CYS A 62 17.52 3.37 7.60
C CYS A 62 18.65 3.62 6.59
N SER A 63 18.34 3.55 5.30
CA SER A 63 19.35 3.64 4.25
C SER A 63 19.81 5.08 3.98
N THR A 64 21.12 5.32 4.04
CA THR A 64 21.75 6.60 3.66
C THR A 64 22.10 6.66 2.17
N ASN A 65 22.29 5.50 1.51
CA ASN A 65 22.69 5.44 0.11
C ASN A 65 21.53 5.82 -0.83
N ARG A 66 21.76 6.85 -1.68
CA ARG A 66 20.76 7.38 -2.61
C ARG A 66 20.38 6.39 -3.73
N ALA A 67 21.33 5.63 -4.26
CA ALA A 67 21.03 4.65 -5.31
C ALA A 67 20.11 3.52 -4.80
N PHE A 68 20.33 3.08 -3.55
CA PHE A 68 19.51 2.06 -2.91
C PHE A 68 18.09 2.57 -2.61
N LYS A 69 17.96 3.84 -2.22
CA LYS A 69 16.67 4.49 -2.00
C LYS A 69 15.80 4.56 -3.25
N GLN A 70 16.39 4.85 -4.41
CA GLN A 70 15.66 4.83 -5.68
C GLN A 70 15.11 3.44 -6.02
N GLY A 71 15.87 2.37 -5.74
CA GLY A 71 15.40 1.00 -5.91
C GLY A 71 14.22 0.67 -5.00
N LEU A 72 14.27 1.12 -3.74
CA LEU A 72 13.18 0.98 -2.77
C LEU A 72 11.92 1.73 -3.21
N ASP A 73 12.05 2.96 -3.70
CA ASP A 73 10.91 3.75 -4.21
C ASP A 73 10.22 3.04 -5.37
N ILE A 74 10.99 2.47 -6.31
CA ILE A 74 10.44 1.65 -7.42
C ILE A 74 9.70 0.43 -6.86
N GLY A 75 10.26 -0.24 -5.86
CA GLY A 75 9.62 -1.36 -5.17
C GLY A 75 8.30 -0.97 -4.51
N ILE A 76 8.24 0.19 -3.85
CA ILE A 76 7.01 0.69 -3.22
C ILE A 76 5.95 1.03 -4.28
N ILE A 77 6.35 1.65 -5.39
CA ILE A 77 5.43 1.93 -6.51
C ILE A 77 4.84 0.64 -7.06
N ALA A 78 5.66 -0.38 -7.31
CA ALA A 78 5.20 -1.69 -7.79
C ALA A 78 4.22 -2.36 -6.82
N ASN A 79 4.53 -2.38 -5.52
CA ASN A 79 3.64 -2.91 -4.49
C ASN A 79 2.33 -2.12 -4.39
N SER A 80 2.37 -0.81 -4.55
CA SER A 80 1.18 0.03 -4.54
C SER A 80 0.29 -0.21 -5.77
N MET A 81 0.87 -0.49 -6.93
CA MET A 81 0.10 -0.93 -8.10
C MET A 81 -0.58 -2.28 -7.86
N LEU A 82 0.15 -3.22 -7.23
CA LEU A 82 -0.41 -4.53 -6.87
C LEU A 82 -1.57 -4.39 -5.88
N LEU A 83 -1.43 -3.50 -4.88
CA LEU A 83 -2.48 -3.18 -3.93
C LEU A 83 -3.76 -2.69 -4.63
N ILE A 84 -3.65 -1.79 -5.60
CA ILE A 84 -4.80 -1.26 -6.38
C ILE A 84 -5.41 -2.34 -7.28
N ALA A 85 -4.59 -3.23 -7.85
CA ALA A 85 -5.06 -4.33 -8.71
C ALA A 85 -5.69 -5.49 -7.92
N THR A 86 -5.41 -5.59 -6.61
CA THR A 86 -5.89 -6.69 -5.76
C THR A 86 -7.43 -6.74 -5.68
N PRO A 87 -8.14 -5.66 -5.29
CA PRO A 87 -9.59 -5.69 -5.16
C PRO A 87 -10.30 -5.62 -6.52
N GLY A 88 -10.72 -6.79 -7.02
CA GLY A 88 -11.69 -6.92 -8.11
C GLY A 88 -11.08 -7.24 -9.47
N HIS A 89 -9.76 -7.19 -9.59
CA HIS A 89 -9.02 -7.72 -10.74
C HIS A 89 -8.35 -9.06 -10.40
N LEU A 90 -7.43 -9.08 -9.41
CA LEU A 90 -6.74 -10.32 -9.04
C LEU A 90 -7.64 -11.25 -8.21
N ILE A 91 -8.36 -10.72 -7.23
CA ILE A 91 -9.22 -11.51 -6.35
C ILE A 91 -10.67 -11.04 -6.53
N PRO A 92 -11.60 -11.93 -6.92
CA PRO A 92 -12.99 -11.56 -7.06
C PRO A 92 -13.58 -11.21 -5.68
N LEU A 93 -14.30 -10.09 -5.62
CA LEU A 93 -15.05 -9.70 -4.44
C LEU A 93 -16.44 -10.34 -4.44
N CYS A 94 -17.18 -10.13 -3.35
CA CYS A 94 -18.57 -10.57 -3.24
C CYS A 94 -19.42 -10.03 -4.40
N LYS A 95 -20.31 -10.88 -4.92
CA LYS A 95 -21.15 -10.61 -6.10
C LYS A 95 -22.09 -9.41 -5.96
N MET A 96 -22.41 -9.00 -4.73
CA MET A 96 -23.35 -7.91 -4.43
C MET A 96 -22.59 -6.61 -4.11
N SER A 97 -22.86 -5.54 -4.88
CA SER A 97 -22.10 -4.29 -4.82
C SER A 97 -22.42 -3.40 -3.60
N THR A 98 -23.44 -3.72 -2.80
CA THR A 98 -23.83 -2.99 -1.58
C THR A 98 -23.11 -3.51 -0.33
N MET A 99 -22.26 -4.52 -0.47
CA MET A 99 -21.49 -5.09 0.63
C MET A 99 -20.32 -4.20 1.03
N CYS A 100 -19.94 -4.23 2.31
CA CYS A 100 -18.81 -3.46 2.87
C CYS A 100 -17.52 -3.62 2.04
N CYS A 101 -17.28 -4.84 1.55
CA CYS A 101 -16.15 -5.18 0.68
C CYS A 101 -16.07 -4.29 -0.59
N HIS A 102 -17.20 -3.89 -1.19
CA HIS A 102 -17.24 -2.97 -2.34
C HIS A 102 -17.29 -1.50 -1.95
N THR A 103 -18.05 -1.17 -0.90
CA THR A 103 -18.35 0.21 -0.53
C THR A 103 -17.23 0.87 0.28
N VAL A 104 -16.44 0.10 1.03
CA VAL A 104 -15.42 0.63 1.96
C VAL A 104 -14.03 0.15 1.59
N MET A 105 -13.82 -1.17 1.56
CA MET A 105 -12.49 -1.77 1.37
C MET A 105 -11.87 -1.43 0.00
N LYS A 106 -12.64 -1.59 -1.09
CA LYS A 106 -12.17 -1.25 -2.44
C LYS A 106 -11.79 0.23 -2.60
N PRO A 107 -12.63 1.23 -2.27
CA PRO A 107 -12.23 2.62 -2.43
C PRO A 107 -11.11 3.02 -1.46
N PHE A 108 -11.09 2.48 -0.24
CA PHE A 108 -10.04 2.78 0.74
C PHE A 108 -8.66 2.33 0.26
N THR A 109 -8.52 1.07 -0.17
CA THR A 109 -7.27 0.55 -0.74
C THR A 109 -6.82 1.28 -1.99
N LEU A 110 -7.77 1.65 -2.86
CA LEU A 110 -7.48 2.40 -4.08
C LEU A 110 -6.91 3.79 -3.73
N VAL A 111 -7.56 4.53 -2.83
CA VAL A 111 -7.11 5.87 -2.39
C VAL A 111 -5.74 5.76 -1.70
N ALA A 112 -5.56 4.80 -0.81
CA ALA A 112 -4.30 4.61 -0.10
C ALA A 112 -3.16 4.23 -1.07
N GLY A 113 -3.42 3.34 -2.02
CA GLY A 113 -2.46 2.97 -3.07
C GLY A 113 -2.05 4.15 -3.95
N ILE A 114 -3.01 4.97 -4.40
CA ILE A 114 -2.72 6.17 -5.20
C ILE A 114 -1.87 7.15 -4.39
N LEU A 115 -2.22 7.41 -3.13
CA LEU A 115 -1.46 8.29 -2.26
C LEU A 115 -0.01 7.81 -2.09
N MET A 116 0.20 6.51 -1.86
CA MET A 116 1.56 5.94 -1.76
C MET A 116 2.35 6.10 -3.06
N ILE A 117 1.73 5.88 -4.22
CA ILE A 117 2.37 6.10 -5.53
C ILE A 117 2.78 7.57 -5.69
N VAL A 118 1.90 8.52 -5.36
CA VAL A 118 2.20 9.95 -5.49
C VAL A 118 3.38 10.34 -4.62
N VAL A 119 3.42 9.90 -3.35
CA VAL A 119 4.52 10.21 -2.44
C VAL A 119 5.83 9.56 -2.91
N ALA A 120 5.81 8.28 -3.30
CA ALA A 120 6.98 7.58 -3.81
C ALA A 120 7.52 8.20 -5.11
N CYS A 121 6.64 8.60 -6.03
CA CYS A 121 7.03 9.32 -7.25
C CYS A 121 7.71 10.65 -6.92
N ILE A 122 7.13 11.44 -6.01
CA ILE A 122 7.73 12.72 -5.60
C ILE A 122 9.13 12.48 -5.01
N ASP A 123 9.30 11.46 -4.14
CA ASP A 123 10.60 11.16 -3.55
C ASP A 123 11.61 10.70 -4.61
N PHE A 124 11.20 9.81 -5.51
CA PHE A 124 12.02 9.36 -6.63
C PHE A 124 12.51 10.52 -7.52
N PHE A 125 11.61 11.44 -7.89
CA PHE A 125 11.96 12.63 -8.68
C PHE A 125 12.88 13.59 -7.91
N MET A 126 12.64 13.79 -6.62
CA MET A 126 13.53 14.61 -5.78
C MET A 126 14.93 13.98 -5.68
N GLN A 127 15.02 12.67 -5.46
CA GLN A 127 16.31 11.97 -5.41
C GLN A 127 17.05 12.08 -6.74
N ARG A 128 16.36 11.87 -7.88
CA ARG A 128 16.96 12.06 -9.22
C ARG A 128 17.47 13.47 -9.46
N LYS A 129 16.72 14.51 -9.06
CA LYS A 129 17.17 15.91 -9.21
C LYS A 129 18.42 16.21 -8.39
N ASN A 130 18.55 15.62 -7.20
CA ASN A 130 19.73 15.83 -6.35
C ASN A 130 20.95 15.07 -6.88
N LEU A 131 20.78 13.84 -7.37
CA LEU A 131 21.87 13.08 -8.01
C LEU A 131 22.45 13.80 -9.23
N LYS A 132 21.60 14.44 -10.06
CA LYS A 132 22.06 15.21 -11.23
C LYS A 132 22.79 16.51 -10.87
N LYS A 133 22.68 17.00 -9.64
CA LYS A 133 23.39 18.22 -9.19
C LYS A 133 24.80 17.96 -8.66
N GLU A 134 25.12 16.71 -8.37
CA GLU A 134 26.41 16.30 -7.79
C GLU A 134 27.36 15.68 -8.82
N GLY A 135 26.92 15.57 -10.08
CA GLY A 135 27.70 15.03 -11.21
C GLY A 135 27.97 16.09 -12.27
#